data_AF-A0AAD6DHQ2-F1
#
_entry.id   AF-A0AAD6DHQ2-F1
#
_cell.length_a   1.000
_cell.length_b   1.000
_cell.length_c   1.000
_cell.angle_alpha   90.00
_cell.angle_beta   90.00
_cell.angle_gamma   90.00
#
_symmetry.space_group_name_H-M   'P 1'
#
loop_
_entity.id
_entity.type
_entity.pdbx_description
1 polymer ?
#
loop_
_entity_poly.entity_id
_entity_poly.type
_entity_poly.pdbx_seq_one_letter_code
_entity_poly.pdbx_strand_id
1 'polypeptide(L)'
;MLKTHRGNLEMRYAAAEYYGKTISYLRTAIENEMTIVSPSDTPLPDYTPLAVLLLCVHETQNFTESERILPHLNAAVFLLQNRIFRSNGNSGLRSFLFEAFCYFFALASFSLGPKLPLHQAHSIFDAPSVIEYIRTGHIMGTSQVLFVAIYRTSNLALKLASKIPVEVSTARAELMLLDQDLDSGHCNKARNGYDSDTRDLHDIITTELYRLACRIHIRKLLGSSSPEEDLTIYRLVEDFVNELQFLPPNSPSHSILSWPLVVAGFAARNANHQRIIVARLAQIHDEWQSDVFSKSAAYLQEKWKGDKFPKQGILDTSNFWGSSGIRTPWNNCPVLLA
;
A
#
# COMPACT_ATOMS: atom_id res chain seq x y z
N MET A 1 17.33 -1.13 12.42
CA MET A 1 18.82 -1.25 12.35
C MET A 1 19.24 -0.84 10.94
N LEU A 2 19.95 0.29 10.76
CA LEU A 2 20.23 0.86 9.44
C LEU A 2 20.98 -0.13 8.53
N LYS A 3 20.32 -0.65 7.49
CA LYS A 3 20.90 -1.65 6.57
C LYS A 3 22.06 -1.11 5.73
N THR A 4 22.15 0.21 5.57
CA THR A 4 23.15 0.88 4.73
C THR A 4 24.57 0.84 5.29
N HIS A 5 24.79 0.38 6.53
CA HIS A 5 26.12 0.36 7.16
C HIS A 5 26.43 -1.04 7.72
N ARG A 6 26.54 -2.04 6.85
CA ARG A 6 26.83 -3.42 7.28
C ARG A 6 28.18 -3.60 7.99
N GLY A 7 29.11 -2.66 7.83
CA GLY A 7 30.48 -2.77 8.37
C GLY A 7 30.80 -1.98 9.64
N ASN A 8 29.95 -1.04 10.10
CA ASN A 8 30.27 -0.18 11.25
C ASN A 8 29.37 -0.51 12.46
N LEU A 9 29.93 -1.25 13.41
CA LEU A 9 29.22 -1.71 14.61
C LEU A 9 28.81 -0.54 15.53
N GLU A 10 29.65 0.50 15.63
CA GLU A 10 29.38 1.68 16.47
C GLU A 10 28.18 2.47 15.95
N MET A 11 28.09 2.66 14.62
CA MET A 11 26.94 3.32 14.00
C MET A 11 25.63 2.55 14.22
N ARG A 12 25.69 1.22 14.28
CA ARG A 12 24.51 0.40 14.57
C ARG A 12 24.04 0.57 16.01
N TYR A 13 24.96 0.61 16.97
CA TYR A 13 24.63 0.87 18.37
C TYR A 13 24.06 2.27 18.56
N ALA A 14 24.70 3.29 17.97
CA ALA A 14 24.20 4.67 18.01
C ALA A 14 22.80 4.77 17.39
N ALA A 15 22.56 4.16 16.23
CA ALA A 15 21.25 4.18 15.59
C ALA A 15 20.17 3.50 16.44
N ALA A 16 20.49 2.40 17.12
CA ALA A 16 19.55 1.73 18.02
C ALA A 16 19.25 2.59 19.26
N GLU A 17 20.27 3.25 19.83
CA GLU A 17 20.12 4.16 20.96
C GLU A 17 19.27 5.38 20.59
N TYR A 18 19.57 6.05 19.47
CA TYR A 18 18.79 7.19 19.00
C TYR A 18 17.35 6.80 18.67
N TYR A 19 17.12 5.64 18.04
CA TYR A 19 15.78 5.13 17.81
C TYR A 19 15.02 4.98 19.13
N GLY A 20 15.61 4.34 20.15
CA GLY A 20 15.00 4.18 21.47
C GLY A 20 14.68 5.52 22.15
N LYS A 21 15.61 6.48 22.09
CA LYS A 21 15.38 7.84 22.60
C LYS A 21 14.24 8.54 21.87
N THR A 22 14.20 8.49 20.54
CA THR A 22 13.13 9.07 19.72
C THR A 22 11.77 8.50 20.09
N ILE A 23 11.66 7.18 20.26
CA ILE A 23 10.41 6.54 20.71
C ILE A 23 9.97 7.05 22.07
N SER A 24 10.90 7.17 23.02
CA SER A 24 10.58 7.70 24.35
C SER A 24 10.07 9.13 24.30
N TYR A 25 10.73 10.02 23.54
CA TYR A 25 10.30 11.41 23.38
C TYR A 25 8.94 11.52 22.67
N LEU A 26 8.72 10.74 21.62
CA LEU A 26 7.46 10.75 20.89
C LEU A 26 6.31 10.23 21.74
N ARG A 27 6.53 9.20 22.55
CA ARG A 27 5.52 8.71 23.49
C ARG A 27 5.07 9.85 24.42
N THR A 28 6.01 10.55 25.05
CA THR A 28 5.69 11.69 25.93
C THR A 28 5.00 12.82 25.18
N ALA A 29 5.42 13.14 23.95
CA ALA A 29 4.77 14.17 23.14
C ALA A 29 3.32 13.80 22.78
N ILE A 30 3.07 12.55 22.41
CA ILE A 30 1.73 12.03 22.09
C ILE A 30 0.85 12.01 23.34
N GLU A 31 1.36 11.53 24.48
CA GLU A 31 0.66 11.54 25.77
C GLU A 31 0.23 12.97 26.15
N ASN A 32 1.12 13.95 25.97
CA ASN A 32 0.79 15.36 26.19
C ASN A 32 -0.34 15.84 25.25
N GLU A 33 -0.30 15.49 23.95
CA GLU A 33 -1.38 15.82 23.01
C GLU A 33 -2.71 15.14 23.38
N MET A 34 -2.67 13.93 23.96
CA MET A 34 -3.88 13.22 24.45
C MET A 34 -4.55 13.92 25.65
N THR A 35 -3.78 14.65 26.47
CA THR A 35 -4.36 15.40 27.60
C THR A 35 -5.07 16.69 27.21
N ILE A 36 -5.03 17.08 25.92
CA ILE A 36 -5.69 18.30 25.44
C ILE A 36 -7.21 18.05 25.38
N VAL A 37 -7.91 18.42 26.46
CA VAL A 37 -9.34 18.11 26.73
C VAL A 37 -10.32 18.77 25.75
N SER A 38 -9.91 19.74 24.93
CA SER A 38 -10.79 20.37 23.95
C SER A 38 -10.03 20.83 22.70
N PRO A 39 -10.65 20.79 21.51
CA PRO A 39 -10.09 21.42 20.33
C PRO A 39 -10.12 22.93 20.52
N SER A 40 -9.08 23.47 21.13
CA SER A 40 -8.78 24.89 20.99
C SER A 40 -8.38 25.15 19.54
N ASP A 41 -8.74 26.32 19.00
CA ASP A 41 -8.28 26.78 17.67
C ASP A 41 -6.77 26.99 17.59
N THR A 42 -6.04 26.70 18.67
CA THR A 42 -4.60 26.78 18.73
C THR A 42 -3.98 25.79 17.73
N PRO A 43 -3.11 26.26 16.82
CA PRO A 43 -2.40 25.39 15.89
C PRO A 43 -1.58 24.35 16.66
N LEU A 44 -1.70 23.08 16.26
CA LEU A 44 -0.80 22.04 16.73
C LEU A 44 0.42 21.94 15.83
N PRO A 45 1.63 21.70 16.39
CA PRO A 45 2.82 21.54 15.58
C PRO A 45 2.76 20.26 14.75
N ASP A 46 3.24 20.36 13.51
CA ASP A 46 3.28 19.25 12.56
C ASP A 46 4.56 18.39 12.68
N TYR A 47 5.46 18.73 13.61
CA TYR A 47 6.71 18.00 13.84
C TYR A 47 6.50 16.63 14.51
N THR A 48 5.52 16.49 15.40
CA THR A 48 5.18 15.20 16.02
C THR A 48 4.72 14.17 14.98
N PRO A 49 3.69 14.44 14.14
CA PRO A 49 3.29 13.49 13.11
C PRO A 49 4.38 13.28 12.06
N LEU A 50 5.20 14.29 11.73
CA LEU A 50 6.34 14.12 10.84
C LEU A 50 7.31 13.07 11.39
N ALA A 51 7.72 13.20 12.65
CA ALA A 51 8.63 12.26 13.28
C ALA A 51 8.05 10.84 13.35
N VAL A 52 6.74 10.69 13.61
CA VAL A 52 6.06 9.39 13.57
C VAL A 52 6.07 8.79 12.15
N LEU A 53 5.81 9.58 11.11
CA LEU A 53 5.86 9.10 9.72
C LEU A 53 7.29 8.76 9.26
N LEU A 54 8.30 9.48 9.76
CA LEU A 54 9.70 9.12 9.55
C LEU A 54 10.05 7.79 10.23
N LEU A 55 9.43 7.47 11.37
CA LEU A 55 9.54 6.12 11.95
C LEU A 55 8.85 5.07 11.09
N CYS A 56 7.72 5.39 10.44
CA CYS A 56 7.14 4.49 9.45
C CYS A 56 8.14 4.18 8.32
N VAL A 57 8.80 5.20 7.75
CA VAL A 57 9.90 5.04 6.76
C VAL A 57 11.06 4.21 7.35
N HIS A 58 11.40 4.44 8.61
CA HIS A 58 12.46 3.69 9.25
C HIS A 58 12.11 2.20 9.38
N GLU A 59 10.88 1.89 9.81
CA GLU A 59 10.35 0.53 9.87
C GLU A 59 10.30 -0.09 8.48
N THR A 60 9.98 0.71 7.45
CA THR A 60 9.94 0.24 6.07
C THR A 60 11.29 -0.26 5.58
N GLN A 61 12.32 0.56 5.69
CA GLN A 61 13.61 0.23 5.10
C GLN A 61 14.37 -0.82 5.93
N ASN A 62 14.24 -0.79 7.24
CA ASN A 62 15.24 -1.39 8.13
C ASN A 62 14.80 -2.67 8.84
N PHE A 63 13.51 -2.95 8.92
CA PHE A 63 13.02 -4.08 9.70
C PHE A 63 12.33 -5.13 8.83
N THR A 64 12.36 -6.37 9.29
CA THR A 64 11.83 -7.53 8.57
C THR A 64 10.42 -7.92 9.00
N GLU A 65 9.99 -7.43 10.16
CA GLU A 65 8.68 -7.70 10.75
C GLU A 65 7.70 -6.59 10.34
N SER A 66 6.75 -6.94 9.49
CA SER A 66 5.74 -6.03 8.94
C SER A 66 4.86 -5.37 10.02
N GLU A 67 4.77 -5.97 11.20
CA GLU A 67 3.92 -5.48 12.30
C GLU A 67 4.51 -4.32 13.08
N ARG A 68 5.82 -4.08 13.00
CA ARG A 68 6.49 -3.01 13.77
C ARG A 68 6.04 -1.60 13.36
N ILE A 69 5.49 -1.46 12.15
CA ILE A 69 4.91 -0.21 11.67
C ILE A 69 3.55 0.11 12.32
N LEU A 70 2.83 -0.89 12.86
CA LEU A 70 1.48 -0.73 13.42
C LEU A 70 1.38 0.35 14.51
N PRO A 71 2.20 0.36 15.57
CA PRO A 71 2.11 1.39 16.60
C PRO A 71 2.31 2.80 16.03
N HIS A 72 3.19 2.95 15.03
CA HIS A 72 3.45 4.24 14.39
C HIS A 72 2.28 4.69 13.52
N LEU A 73 1.67 3.78 12.75
CA LEU A 73 0.46 4.09 11.98
C LEU A 73 -0.71 4.49 12.89
N ASN A 74 -0.92 3.77 14.00
CA ASN A 74 -1.97 4.12 14.96
C ASN A 74 -1.73 5.49 15.61
N ALA A 75 -0.48 5.80 15.98
CA ALA A 75 -0.12 7.12 16.46
C ALA A 75 -0.35 8.20 15.39
N ALA A 76 0.01 7.93 14.13
CA ALA A 76 -0.21 8.85 13.02
C ALA A 76 -1.70 9.12 12.78
N VAL A 77 -2.56 8.09 12.84
CA VAL A 77 -4.03 8.27 12.76
C VAL A 77 -4.50 9.26 13.82
N PHE A 78 -4.18 9.00 15.09
CA PHE A 78 -4.61 9.86 16.21
C PHE A 78 -4.14 11.31 16.01
N LEU A 79 -2.85 11.51 15.69
CA LEU A 79 -2.27 12.84 15.50
C LEU A 79 -2.90 13.58 14.32
N LEU A 80 -3.08 12.90 13.18
CA LEU A 80 -3.58 13.54 11.95
C LEU A 80 -5.09 13.80 11.99
N GLN A 81 -5.88 12.98 12.68
CA GLN A 81 -7.30 13.27 12.93
C GLN A 81 -7.48 14.62 13.62
N ASN A 82 -6.65 14.91 14.63
CA ASN A 82 -6.67 16.19 15.35
C ASN A 82 -6.25 17.38 14.48
N ARG A 83 -5.75 17.14 13.27
CA ARG A 83 -5.22 18.13 12.32
C ARG A 83 -6.11 18.31 11.09
N ILE A 84 -7.19 17.55 10.91
CA ILE A 84 -8.09 17.68 9.75
C ILE A 84 -8.75 19.07 9.68
N PHE A 85 -9.22 19.57 10.83
CA PHE A 85 -10.03 20.80 10.93
C PHE A 85 -9.29 21.98 11.57
N ARG A 86 -8.03 21.79 11.98
CA ARG A 86 -7.25 22.85 12.64
C ARG A 86 -6.53 23.73 11.62
N SER A 87 -6.44 25.01 11.95
CA SER A 87 -5.61 25.97 11.23
C SER A 87 -4.16 25.50 11.18
N ASN A 88 -3.49 25.86 10.09
CA ASN A 88 -2.14 25.39 9.80
C ASN A 88 -1.26 26.56 9.35
N GLY A 89 -0.08 26.69 9.97
CA GLY A 89 0.92 27.67 9.58
C GLY A 89 1.79 27.26 8.39
N ASN A 90 1.79 25.98 8.00
CA ASN A 90 2.61 25.43 6.90
C ASN A 90 1.82 24.41 6.06
N SER A 91 1.11 24.89 5.03
CA SER A 91 0.29 24.05 4.14
C SER A 91 1.10 22.94 3.45
N GLY A 92 2.32 23.23 3.02
CA GLY A 92 3.18 22.26 2.34
C GLY A 92 3.55 21.06 3.21
N LEU A 93 3.93 21.30 4.47
CA LEU A 93 4.19 20.21 5.41
C LEU A 93 2.93 19.39 5.67
N ARG A 94 1.77 20.03 5.84
CA ARG A 94 0.49 19.32 6.07
C ARG A 94 0.08 18.47 4.87
N SER A 95 0.27 18.97 3.64
CA SER A 95 0.09 18.18 2.42
C SER A 95 0.97 16.92 2.45
N PHE A 96 2.27 17.09 2.72
CA PHE A 96 3.20 15.97 2.81
C PHE A 96 2.81 14.95 3.88
N LEU A 97 2.37 15.40 5.07
CA LEU A 97 1.96 14.53 6.16
C LEU A 97 0.75 13.65 5.79
N PHE A 98 -0.31 14.27 5.25
CA PHE A 98 -1.50 13.52 4.84
C PHE A 98 -1.18 12.59 3.67
N GLU A 99 -0.36 13.04 2.72
CA GLU A 99 0.05 12.22 1.60
C GLU A 99 0.85 10.99 2.06
N ALA A 100 1.90 11.19 2.85
CA ALA A 100 2.72 10.10 3.39
C ALA A 100 1.87 9.13 4.24
N PHE A 101 0.94 9.66 5.05
CA PHE A 101 0.02 8.82 5.81
C PHE A 101 -0.88 7.98 4.90
N CYS A 102 -1.55 8.58 3.92
CA CYS A 102 -2.44 7.86 3.00
C CYS A 102 -1.67 6.80 2.22
N TYR A 103 -0.45 7.10 1.78
CA TYR A 103 0.46 6.14 1.15
C TYR A 103 0.73 4.93 2.07
N PHE A 104 1.29 5.15 3.27
CA PHE A 104 1.65 4.04 4.16
C PHE A 104 0.43 3.26 4.64
N PHE A 105 -0.64 3.95 5.00
CA PHE A 105 -1.83 3.33 5.58
C PHE A 105 -2.57 2.48 4.54
N ALA A 106 -2.69 2.93 3.29
CA ALA A 106 -3.34 2.15 2.23
C ALA A 106 -2.53 0.88 1.86
N LEU A 107 -1.20 0.97 1.80
CA LEU A 107 -0.37 -0.22 1.55
C LEU A 107 -0.36 -1.18 2.76
N ALA A 108 -0.44 -0.63 3.97
CA ALA A 108 -0.55 -1.41 5.19
C ALA A 108 -1.91 -2.10 5.33
N SER A 109 -3.01 -1.46 4.92
CA SER A 109 -4.33 -2.08 4.96
C SER A 109 -4.40 -3.33 4.08
N PHE A 110 -3.69 -3.33 2.95
CA PHE A 110 -3.57 -4.50 2.08
C PHE A 110 -2.77 -5.64 2.73
N SER A 111 -1.61 -5.34 3.32
CA SER A 111 -0.66 -6.36 3.76
C SER A 111 -0.90 -6.87 5.19
N LEU A 112 -1.38 -6.01 6.09
CA LEU A 112 -1.67 -6.34 7.50
C LEU A 112 -3.12 -6.75 7.71
N GLY A 113 -4.01 -6.38 6.78
CA GLY A 113 -5.43 -6.73 6.80
C GLY A 113 -6.09 -6.43 8.14
N PRO A 114 -6.67 -7.43 8.83
CA PRO A 114 -7.43 -7.22 10.07
C PRO A 114 -6.59 -6.76 11.26
N LYS A 115 -5.25 -6.81 11.19
CA LYS A 115 -4.37 -6.32 12.26
C LYS A 115 -4.33 -4.78 12.32
N LEU A 116 -4.69 -4.11 11.22
CA LEU A 116 -4.75 -2.65 11.15
C LEU A 116 -6.18 -2.19 11.45
N PRO A 117 -6.41 -1.28 12.42
CA PRO A 117 -7.75 -0.81 12.77
C PRO A 117 -8.30 0.17 11.72
N LEU A 118 -8.73 -0.34 10.56
CA LEU A 118 -9.12 0.48 9.41
C LEU A 118 -10.18 1.54 9.74
N HIS A 119 -11.14 1.21 10.60
CA HIS A 119 -12.20 2.12 11.03
C HIS A 119 -11.67 3.45 11.61
N GLN A 120 -10.49 3.44 12.24
CA GLN A 120 -9.90 4.63 12.83
C GLN A 120 -9.41 5.62 11.76
N ALA A 121 -8.99 5.15 10.58
CA ALA A 121 -8.52 6.04 9.52
C ALA A 121 -9.63 6.60 8.63
N HIS A 122 -10.88 6.11 8.76
CA HIS A 122 -11.97 6.46 7.86
C HIS A 122 -12.24 7.97 7.77
N SER A 123 -12.20 8.66 8.91
CA SER A 123 -12.39 10.11 8.96
C SER A 123 -11.31 10.90 8.20
N ILE A 124 -10.09 10.38 8.10
CA ILE A 124 -9.02 11.00 7.32
C ILE A 124 -9.27 10.79 5.81
N PHE A 125 -9.57 9.56 5.39
CA PHE A 125 -9.77 9.23 3.97
C PHE A 125 -11.03 9.86 3.35
N ASP A 126 -12.04 10.19 4.15
CA ASP A 126 -13.27 10.82 3.68
C ASP A 126 -13.31 12.34 3.85
N ALA A 127 -12.34 12.93 4.56
CA ALA A 127 -12.30 14.37 4.77
C ALA A 127 -11.99 15.13 3.46
N PRO A 128 -12.86 16.05 2.99
CA PRO A 128 -12.62 16.80 1.76
C PRO A 128 -11.32 17.62 1.79
N SER A 129 -10.97 18.17 2.96
CA SER A 129 -9.70 18.91 3.15
C SER A 129 -8.47 18.01 2.95
N VAL A 130 -8.54 16.75 3.36
CA VAL A 130 -7.46 15.77 3.15
C VAL A 130 -7.32 15.45 1.66
N ILE A 131 -8.42 15.31 0.94
CA ILE A 131 -8.39 15.12 -0.52
C ILE A 131 -7.71 16.30 -1.24
N GLU A 132 -7.91 17.52 -0.76
CA GLU A 132 -7.20 18.70 -1.27
C GLU A 132 -5.71 18.66 -0.94
N TYR A 133 -5.36 18.31 0.30
CA TYR A 133 -3.97 18.17 0.73
C TYR A 133 -3.19 17.15 -0.11
N ILE A 134 -3.74 15.95 -0.32
CA ILE A 134 -3.03 14.90 -1.08
C ILE A 134 -2.88 15.26 -2.56
N ARG A 135 -3.79 16.05 -3.16
CA ARG A 135 -3.70 16.49 -4.56
C ARG A 135 -2.47 17.36 -4.84
N THR A 136 -1.96 18.04 -3.83
CA THR A 136 -0.76 18.90 -3.91
C THR A 136 0.51 18.19 -3.44
N GLY A 137 0.38 16.90 -3.13
CA GLY A 137 1.46 16.05 -2.69
C GLY A 137 2.52 15.76 -3.75
N HIS A 138 3.70 15.35 -3.30
CA HIS A 138 4.87 15.06 -4.13
C HIS A 138 5.29 13.57 -4.12
N ILE A 139 4.68 12.74 -3.26
CA ILE A 139 5.03 11.31 -3.11
C ILE A 139 4.26 10.45 -4.11
N MET A 140 2.93 10.65 -4.19
CA MET A 140 2.02 9.79 -4.94
C MET A 140 1.82 10.27 -6.39
N GLY A 141 2.46 11.37 -6.80
CA GLY A 141 2.32 11.94 -8.14
C GLY A 141 0.85 12.13 -8.51
N THR A 142 0.44 11.71 -9.71
CA THR A 142 -0.97 11.76 -10.16
C THR A 142 -1.82 10.57 -9.68
N SER A 143 -1.25 9.66 -8.88
CA SER A 143 -1.89 8.41 -8.44
C SER A 143 -2.70 8.55 -7.12
N GLN A 144 -2.90 9.76 -6.57
CA GLN A 144 -3.39 9.90 -5.18
C GLN A 144 -4.76 9.28 -4.95
N VAL A 145 -5.66 9.40 -5.94
CA VAL A 145 -7.01 8.78 -5.89
C VAL A 145 -6.93 7.25 -5.84
N LEU A 146 -5.89 6.65 -6.41
CA LEU A 146 -5.70 5.21 -6.42
C LEU A 146 -5.34 4.67 -5.04
N PHE A 147 -4.63 5.43 -4.21
CA PHE A 147 -4.38 5.03 -2.81
C PHE A 147 -5.64 5.08 -1.95
N VAL A 148 -6.53 6.04 -2.22
CA VAL A 148 -7.89 6.05 -1.62
C VAL A 148 -8.66 4.80 -2.08
N ALA A 149 -8.56 4.42 -3.36
CA ALA A 149 -9.17 3.20 -3.87
C ALA A 149 -8.60 1.94 -3.18
N ILE A 150 -7.28 1.82 -3.01
CA ILE A 150 -6.63 0.70 -2.30
C ILE A 150 -7.16 0.58 -0.86
N TYR A 151 -7.24 1.70 -0.13
CA TYR A 151 -7.79 1.72 1.22
C TYR A 151 -9.26 1.26 1.23
N ARG A 152 -10.09 1.80 0.33
CA ARG A 152 -11.51 1.42 0.21
C ARG A 152 -11.67 -0.06 -0.12
N THR A 153 -10.91 -0.57 -1.09
CA THR A 153 -10.90 -2.00 -1.44
C THR A 153 -10.52 -2.87 -0.24
N SER A 154 -9.53 -2.45 0.55
CA SER A 154 -9.13 -3.19 1.77
C SER A 154 -10.26 -3.24 2.80
N ASN A 155 -10.97 -2.12 3.01
CA ASN A 155 -12.11 -2.07 3.91
C ASN A 155 -13.28 -2.93 3.42
N LEU A 156 -13.57 -2.89 2.12
CA LEU A 156 -14.59 -3.73 1.49
C LEU A 156 -14.24 -5.21 1.55
N ALA A 157 -12.96 -5.57 1.45
CA ALA A 157 -12.50 -6.94 1.61
C ALA A 157 -12.79 -7.49 3.02
N LEU A 158 -12.69 -6.67 4.07
CA LEU A 158 -13.10 -7.07 5.42
C LEU A 158 -14.62 -7.31 5.51
N LYS A 159 -15.43 -6.43 4.90
CA LYS A 159 -16.88 -6.60 4.84
C LYS A 159 -17.30 -7.83 4.03
N LEU A 160 -16.58 -8.16 2.95
CA LEU A 160 -16.78 -9.41 2.20
C LEU A 160 -16.50 -10.66 3.03
N ALA A 161 -15.59 -10.57 4.01
CA ALA A 161 -15.32 -11.64 4.96
C ALA A 161 -16.30 -11.67 6.16
N SER A 162 -17.26 -10.74 6.22
CA SER A 162 -18.28 -10.70 7.26
C SER A 162 -19.23 -11.90 7.16
N LYS A 163 -19.80 -12.27 8.32
CA LYS A 163 -20.85 -13.30 8.40
C LYS A 163 -22.24 -12.74 8.07
N ILE A 164 -22.37 -11.42 7.91
CA ILE A 164 -23.63 -10.73 7.68
C ILE A 164 -23.90 -10.65 6.16
N PRO A 165 -24.91 -11.37 5.61
CA PRO A 165 -25.12 -11.45 4.16
C PRO A 165 -25.36 -10.09 3.49
N VAL A 166 -26.04 -9.17 4.20
CA VAL A 166 -26.29 -7.82 3.70
C VAL A 166 -24.99 -7.04 3.51
N GLU A 167 -24.06 -7.12 4.46
CA GLU A 167 -22.75 -6.46 4.36
C GLU A 167 -21.92 -7.00 3.21
N VAL A 168 -21.96 -8.33 3.00
CA VAL A 168 -21.27 -8.99 1.88
C VAL A 168 -21.84 -8.53 0.54
N SER A 169 -23.17 -8.49 0.40
CA SER A 169 -23.85 -8.04 -0.81
C SER A 169 -23.53 -6.58 -1.14
N THR A 170 -23.64 -5.70 -0.14
CA THR A 170 -23.31 -4.28 -0.29
C THR A 170 -21.83 -4.10 -0.65
N ALA A 171 -20.92 -4.80 0.03
CA ALA A 171 -19.50 -4.70 -0.27
C ALA A 171 -19.15 -5.19 -1.69
N ARG A 172 -19.83 -6.24 -2.17
CA ARG A 172 -19.68 -6.73 -3.54
C ARG A 172 -20.14 -5.70 -4.56
N ALA A 173 -21.29 -5.05 -4.32
CA ALA A 173 -21.81 -3.99 -5.19
C ALA A 173 -20.89 -2.77 -5.22
N GLU A 174 -20.42 -2.31 -4.05
CA GLU A 174 -19.47 -1.20 -3.96
C GLU A 174 -18.13 -1.50 -4.66
N LEU A 175 -17.63 -2.74 -4.58
CA LEU A 175 -16.44 -3.16 -5.32
C LEU A 175 -16.65 -3.17 -6.83
N MET A 176 -17.82 -3.59 -7.31
CA MET A 176 -18.16 -3.55 -8.73
C MET A 176 -18.22 -2.12 -9.26
N LEU A 177 -18.81 -1.20 -8.50
CA LEU A 177 -18.84 0.22 -8.86
C LEU A 177 -17.43 0.82 -8.89
N LEU A 178 -16.60 0.51 -7.89
CA LEU A 178 -15.22 0.97 -7.85
C LEU A 178 -14.39 0.46 -9.03
N ASP A 179 -14.56 -0.80 -9.44
CA ASP A 179 -13.88 -1.34 -10.63
C ASP A 179 -14.37 -0.66 -11.92
N GLN A 180 -15.66 -0.34 -12.04
CA GLN A 180 -16.22 0.38 -13.17
C GLN A 180 -15.69 1.82 -13.26
N ASP A 181 -15.57 2.51 -12.13
CA ASP A 181 -14.97 3.85 -12.04
C ASP A 181 -13.49 3.81 -12.49
N LEU A 182 -12.74 2.80 -12.06
CA LEU A 182 -11.36 2.59 -12.48
C LEU A 182 -11.23 2.21 -13.95
N ASP A 183 -12.21 1.54 -14.55
CA ASP A 183 -12.24 1.22 -15.98
C ASP A 183 -12.54 2.46 -16.83
N SER A 184 -13.58 3.21 -16.45
CA SER A 184 -14.01 4.42 -17.17
C SER A 184 -13.02 5.58 -17.05
N GLY A 185 -12.24 5.63 -15.96
CA GLY A 185 -11.14 6.58 -15.77
C GLY A 185 -9.94 6.37 -16.71
N HIS A 186 -9.93 5.33 -17.54
CA HIS A 186 -8.88 5.08 -18.53
C HIS A 186 -8.92 6.14 -19.65
N CYS A 187 -8.25 7.26 -19.41
CA CYS A 187 -8.02 8.27 -20.45
C CYS A 187 -6.86 7.83 -21.34
N ASN A 188 -7.19 7.22 -22.48
CA ASN A 188 -6.35 7.15 -23.70
C ASN A 188 -5.85 8.53 -24.21
N LYS A 189 -6.07 9.61 -23.45
CA LYS A 189 -5.74 11.00 -23.82
C LYS A 189 -4.28 11.37 -23.61
N ALA A 190 -3.49 10.60 -22.86
CA ALA A 190 -2.13 10.99 -22.51
C ALA A 190 -1.05 10.61 -23.53
N ARG A 191 -1.36 9.72 -24.48
CA ARG A 191 -0.36 9.20 -25.44
C ARG A 191 -0.42 9.83 -26.84
N ASN A 192 -1.55 10.45 -27.17
CA ASN A 192 -1.79 11.04 -28.49
C ASN A 192 -1.63 12.56 -28.42
N GLY A 193 -0.37 12.99 -28.42
CA GLY A 193 0.00 14.38 -28.66
C GLY A 193 0.53 15.10 -27.42
N TYR A 194 1.61 15.84 -27.66
CA TYR A 194 2.31 16.78 -26.78
C TYR A 194 3.57 16.26 -26.07
N ASP A 195 4.63 16.97 -26.43
CA ASP A 195 5.89 17.24 -25.75
C ASP A 195 5.69 17.37 -24.23
N SER A 196 5.56 16.23 -23.56
CA SER A 196 5.35 16.14 -22.11
C SER A 196 6.71 15.91 -21.47
N ASP A 197 6.99 16.69 -20.42
CA ASP A 197 8.20 16.52 -19.63
C ASP A 197 8.33 15.06 -19.16
N THR A 198 9.56 14.54 -19.16
CA THR A 198 9.84 13.14 -18.78
C THR A 198 9.24 12.72 -17.42
N ARG A 199 9.04 13.69 -16.50
CA ARG A 199 8.36 13.49 -15.21
C ARG A 199 6.88 13.16 -15.38
N ASP A 200 6.17 13.87 -16.25
CA ASP A 200 4.75 13.67 -16.48
C ASP A 200 4.50 12.27 -17.07
N LEU A 201 5.39 11.81 -17.96
CA LEU A 201 5.32 10.47 -18.53
C LEU A 201 5.48 9.36 -17.47
N HIS A 202 6.43 9.50 -16.54
CA HIS A 202 6.62 8.53 -15.46
C HIS A 202 5.41 8.46 -14.54
N ASP A 203 4.79 9.60 -14.24
CA ASP A 203 3.59 9.68 -13.41
C ASP A 203 2.38 9.05 -14.12
N ILE A 204 2.22 9.29 -15.43
CA ILE A 204 1.17 8.66 -16.24
C ILE A 204 1.29 7.14 -16.21
N ILE A 205 2.48 6.60 -16.50
CA ILE A 205 2.74 5.15 -16.52
C ILE A 205 2.49 4.56 -15.14
N THR A 206 2.98 5.22 -14.09
CA THR A 206 2.83 4.75 -12.70
C THR A 206 1.36 4.72 -12.27
N THR A 207 0.61 5.77 -12.59
CA THR A 207 -0.84 5.86 -12.35
C THR A 207 -1.56 4.73 -13.08
N GLU A 208 -1.21 4.42 -14.32
CA GLU A 208 -1.82 3.33 -15.07
C GLU A 208 -1.48 1.94 -14.47
N LEU A 209 -0.23 1.72 -14.05
CA LEU A 209 0.17 0.49 -13.35
C LEU A 209 -0.62 0.29 -12.05
N TYR A 210 -0.78 1.34 -11.25
CA TYR A 210 -1.60 1.29 -10.03
C TYR A 210 -3.08 1.04 -10.34
N ARG A 211 -3.63 1.68 -11.38
CA ARG A 211 -5.02 1.48 -11.81
C ARG A 211 -5.27 0.03 -12.18
N LEU A 212 -4.41 -0.54 -13.04
CA LEU A 212 -4.48 -1.94 -13.47
C LEU A 212 -4.35 -2.90 -12.27
N ALA A 213 -3.41 -2.64 -11.36
CA ALA A 213 -3.26 -3.44 -10.15
C ALA A 213 -4.49 -3.37 -9.23
N CYS A 214 -5.09 -2.19 -9.02
CA CYS A 214 -6.34 -2.05 -8.26
C CYS A 214 -7.46 -2.91 -8.85
N ARG A 215 -7.63 -2.87 -10.18
CA ARG A 215 -8.64 -3.69 -10.86
C ARG A 215 -8.38 -5.18 -10.73
N ILE A 216 -7.13 -5.62 -10.91
CA ILE A 216 -6.72 -7.01 -10.68
C ILE A 216 -7.08 -7.43 -9.25
N HIS A 217 -6.78 -6.59 -8.26
CA HIS A 217 -7.06 -6.88 -6.86
C HIS A 217 -8.57 -6.99 -6.59
N ILE A 218 -9.37 -6.04 -7.08
CA ILE A 218 -10.83 -6.05 -6.92
C ILE A 218 -11.43 -7.29 -7.58
N ARG A 219 -11.06 -7.60 -8.84
CA ARG A 219 -11.56 -8.78 -9.56
C ARG A 219 -11.22 -10.08 -8.84
N LYS A 220 -10.01 -10.19 -8.27
CA LYS A 220 -9.63 -11.33 -7.41
C LYS A 220 -10.48 -11.45 -6.16
N LEU A 221 -10.90 -10.34 -5.55
CA LEU A 221 -11.79 -10.35 -4.37
C LEU A 221 -13.23 -10.74 -4.71
N LEU A 222 -13.73 -10.32 -5.88
CA LEU A 222 -15.07 -10.67 -6.35
C LEU A 222 -15.19 -12.18 -6.66
N GLY A 223 -14.10 -12.82 -7.09
CA GLY A 223 -13.91 -14.26 -6.96
C GLY A 223 -15.01 -15.12 -7.58
N SER A 224 -15.52 -14.80 -8.77
CA SER A 224 -16.30 -15.78 -9.52
C SER A 224 -15.32 -16.71 -10.24
N SER A 225 -15.41 -18.00 -9.97
CA SER A 225 -14.66 -19.03 -10.70
C SER A 225 -15.20 -19.23 -12.13
N SER A 226 -15.63 -18.16 -12.81
CA SER A 226 -16.07 -18.21 -14.19
C SER A 226 -14.85 -18.12 -15.12
N PRO A 227 -14.84 -18.87 -16.24
CA PRO A 227 -13.77 -18.75 -17.24
C PRO A 227 -13.60 -17.32 -17.79
N GLU A 228 -14.69 -16.55 -17.84
CA GLU A 228 -14.70 -15.16 -18.32
C GLU A 228 -13.96 -14.20 -17.37
N GLU A 229 -14.11 -14.39 -16.05
CA GLU A 229 -13.38 -13.58 -15.07
C GLU A 229 -11.89 -13.91 -15.07
N ASP A 230 -11.54 -15.19 -15.19
CA ASP A 230 -10.14 -15.62 -15.34
C ASP A 230 -9.50 -15.03 -16.60
N LEU A 231 -10.25 -14.96 -17.71
CA LEU A 231 -9.81 -14.29 -18.94
C LEU A 231 -9.65 -12.77 -18.75
N THR A 232 -10.57 -12.14 -18.01
CA THR A 232 -10.50 -10.70 -17.70
C THR A 232 -9.26 -10.37 -16.88
N ILE A 233 -8.99 -11.15 -15.83
CA ILE A 233 -7.78 -11.00 -15.00
C ILE A 233 -6.53 -11.24 -15.85
N TYR A 234 -6.54 -12.25 -16.72
CA TYR A 234 -5.42 -12.50 -17.63
C TYR A 234 -5.11 -11.27 -18.50
N ARG A 235 -6.13 -10.66 -19.11
CA ARG A 235 -5.98 -9.45 -19.94
C ARG A 235 -5.43 -8.27 -19.13
N LEU A 236 -5.96 -8.04 -17.93
CA LEU A 236 -5.45 -6.98 -17.04
C LEU A 236 -3.97 -7.17 -16.69
N VAL A 237 -3.53 -8.42 -16.47
CA VAL A 237 -2.11 -8.72 -16.22
C VAL A 237 -1.26 -8.52 -17.48
N GLU A 238 -1.79 -8.88 -18.65
CA GLU A 238 -1.13 -8.63 -19.94
C GLU A 238 -0.95 -7.13 -20.20
N ASP A 239 -2.00 -6.34 -20.03
CA ASP A 239 -1.97 -4.87 -20.12
C ASP A 239 -0.97 -4.28 -19.12
N PHE A 240 -0.96 -4.77 -17.88
CA PHE A 240 0.00 -4.34 -16.86
C PHE A 240 1.44 -4.60 -17.28
N VAL A 241 1.73 -5.79 -17.81
CA VAL A 241 3.08 -6.16 -18.27
C VAL A 241 3.51 -5.35 -19.49
N ASN A 242 2.57 -5.04 -20.40
CA ASN A 242 2.84 -4.18 -21.54
C ASN A 242 3.15 -2.75 -21.08
N GLU A 243 2.37 -2.22 -20.14
CA GLU A 243 2.59 -0.87 -19.62
C GLU A 243 3.92 -0.76 -18.86
N LEU A 244 4.29 -1.80 -18.10
CA LEU A 244 5.54 -1.86 -17.35
C LEU A 244 6.80 -1.78 -18.24
N GLN A 245 6.70 -2.11 -19.52
CA GLN A 245 7.83 -2.03 -20.46
C GLN A 245 8.18 -0.58 -20.82
N PHE A 246 7.22 0.35 -20.70
CA PHE A 246 7.45 1.75 -21.01
C PHE A 246 8.12 2.53 -19.88
N LEU A 247 8.16 1.95 -18.67
CA LEU A 247 8.83 2.59 -17.55
C LEU A 247 10.37 2.47 -17.68
N PRO A 248 11.11 3.60 -17.74
CA PRO A 248 12.55 3.58 -17.87
C PRO A 248 13.25 2.96 -16.66
N PRO A 249 14.42 2.33 -16.86
CA PRO A 249 15.16 1.61 -15.82
C PRO A 249 15.67 2.49 -14.67
N ASN A 250 15.70 3.82 -14.84
CA ASN A 250 16.15 4.82 -13.88
C ASN A 250 15.01 5.73 -13.39
N SER A 251 13.76 5.29 -13.57
CA SER A 251 12.60 6.09 -13.15
C SER A 251 12.53 6.20 -11.62
N PRO A 252 12.37 7.41 -11.05
CA PRO A 252 12.18 7.57 -9.61
C PRO A 252 10.92 6.84 -9.10
N SER A 253 9.93 6.60 -9.96
CA SER A 253 8.70 5.88 -9.60
C SER A 253 8.95 4.45 -9.13
N HIS A 254 10.11 3.88 -9.44
CA HIS A 254 10.51 2.56 -8.94
C HIS A 254 10.39 2.42 -7.42
N SER A 255 10.59 3.50 -6.66
CA SER A 255 10.49 3.50 -5.19
C SER A 255 9.09 3.21 -4.67
N ILE A 256 8.05 3.22 -5.50
CA ILE A 256 6.67 2.96 -5.06
C ILE A 256 6.03 1.74 -5.75
N LEU A 257 6.70 1.06 -6.68
CA LEU A 257 6.07 0.01 -7.50
C LEU A 257 5.96 -1.38 -6.85
N SER A 258 6.36 -1.57 -5.59
CA SER A 258 6.30 -2.89 -4.96
C SER A 258 4.87 -3.46 -4.94
N TRP A 259 3.89 -2.65 -4.54
CA TRP A 259 2.49 -3.06 -4.47
C TRP A 259 1.91 -3.47 -5.83
N PRO A 260 1.95 -2.62 -6.87
CA PRO A 260 1.39 -3.00 -8.17
C PRO A 260 2.07 -4.25 -8.76
N LEU A 261 3.40 -4.38 -8.64
CA LEU A 261 4.14 -5.54 -9.12
C LEU A 261 3.71 -6.85 -8.43
N VAL A 262 3.50 -6.81 -7.11
CA VAL A 262 3.08 -8.00 -6.38
C VAL A 262 1.63 -8.38 -6.64
N VAL A 263 0.74 -7.40 -6.76
CA VAL A 263 -0.67 -7.66 -7.10
C VAL A 263 -0.78 -8.31 -8.48
N ALA A 264 -0.12 -7.73 -9.50
CA ALA A 264 -0.08 -8.32 -10.84
C ALA A 264 0.61 -9.68 -10.84
N GLY A 265 1.73 -9.82 -10.12
CA GLY A 265 2.49 -11.06 -10.01
C GLY A 265 1.69 -12.19 -9.39
N PHE A 266 0.90 -11.90 -8.35
CA PHE A 266 0.03 -12.88 -7.72
C PHE A 266 -1.10 -13.34 -8.66
N ALA A 267 -1.55 -12.48 -9.57
CA ALA A 267 -2.53 -12.84 -10.58
C ALA A 267 -1.92 -13.51 -11.83
N ALA A 268 -0.61 -13.41 -12.04
CA ALA A 268 0.07 -13.90 -13.22
C ALA A 268 0.16 -15.44 -13.26
N ARG A 269 -0.55 -16.06 -14.22
CA ARG A 269 -0.47 -17.51 -14.49
C ARG A 269 0.54 -17.86 -15.60
N ASN A 270 0.84 -16.91 -16.49
CA ASN A 270 1.79 -17.09 -17.59
C ASN A 270 3.24 -16.98 -17.10
N ALA A 271 4.06 -17.99 -17.38
CA ALA A 271 5.48 -18.00 -17.02
C ALA A 271 6.27 -16.80 -17.58
N ASN A 272 5.88 -16.24 -18.73
CA ASN A 272 6.50 -15.04 -19.29
C ASN A 272 6.21 -13.80 -18.42
N HIS A 273 4.94 -13.58 -18.06
CA HIS A 273 4.54 -12.47 -17.17
C HIS A 273 5.24 -12.59 -15.81
N GLN A 274 5.29 -13.80 -15.25
CA GLN A 274 5.99 -14.10 -13.99
C GLN A 274 7.48 -13.71 -14.05
N ARG A 275 8.17 -14.06 -15.15
CA ARG A 275 9.59 -13.70 -15.35
C ARG A 275 9.80 -12.20 -15.47
N ILE A 276 8.96 -11.50 -16.23
CA ILE A 276 9.07 -10.05 -16.42
C ILE A 276 8.91 -9.32 -15.08
N ILE A 277 7.90 -9.70 -14.28
CA ILE A 277 7.63 -9.09 -12.98
C ILE A 277 8.79 -9.32 -11.99
N VAL A 278 9.31 -10.55 -11.90
CA VAL A 278 10.46 -10.85 -11.03
C VAL A 278 11.73 -10.14 -11.50
N ALA A 279 11.99 -10.11 -12.81
CA ALA A 279 13.14 -9.41 -13.36
C ALA A 279 13.08 -7.91 -13.02
N ARG A 280 11.89 -7.30 -13.09
CA ARG A 280 11.69 -5.91 -12.70
C ARG A 280 11.93 -5.70 -11.20
N LEU A 281 11.39 -6.57 -10.33
CA LEU A 281 11.66 -6.50 -8.89
C LEU A 281 13.15 -6.60 -8.56
N ALA A 282 13.87 -7.51 -9.22
CA ALA A 282 15.31 -7.66 -9.06
C ALA A 282 16.08 -6.41 -9.51
N GLN A 283 15.72 -5.85 -10.66
CA GLN A 283 16.31 -4.62 -11.16
C GLN A 283 16.13 -3.45 -10.19
N ILE A 284 14.92 -3.26 -9.67
CA ILE A 284 14.64 -2.18 -8.70
C ILE A 284 15.41 -2.41 -7.40
N HIS A 285 15.51 -3.66 -6.93
CA HIS A 285 16.35 -4.01 -5.79
C HIS A 285 17.81 -3.61 -6.00
N ASP A 286 18.38 -3.88 -7.18
CA ASP A 286 19.78 -3.60 -7.46
C ASP A 286 20.08 -2.08 -7.47
N GLU A 287 19.12 -1.27 -7.91
CA GLU A 287 19.24 0.20 -7.91
C GLU A 287 18.99 0.81 -6.51
N TRP A 288 17.91 0.39 -5.83
CA TRP A 288 17.45 1.02 -4.59
C TRP A 288 17.95 0.34 -3.31
N GLN A 289 18.49 -0.87 -3.41
CA GLN A 289 18.99 -1.68 -2.29
C GLN A 289 17.95 -1.90 -1.18
N SER A 290 16.66 -1.90 -1.55
CA SER A 290 15.54 -2.17 -0.63
C SER A 290 15.15 -3.65 -0.68
N ASP A 291 15.26 -4.32 0.48
CA ASP A 291 14.93 -5.73 0.62
C ASP A 291 13.45 -6.05 0.34
N VAL A 292 12.57 -5.05 0.28
CA VAL A 292 11.16 -5.30 -0.06
C VAL A 292 11.01 -5.90 -1.44
N PHE A 293 11.78 -5.43 -2.41
CA PHE A 293 11.68 -5.93 -3.77
C PHE A 293 12.20 -7.37 -3.89
N SER A 294 13.32 -7.69 -3.22
CA SER A 294 13.86 -9.05 -3.19
C SER A 294 12.96 -10.02 -2.43
N LYS A 295 12.40 -9.60 -1.29
CA LYS A 295 11.41 -10.40 -0.55
C LYS A 295 10.11 -10.60 -1.31
N SER A 296 9.64 -9.56 -2.00
CA SER A 296 8.45 -9.62 -2.86
C SER A 296 8.65 -10.61 -4.01
N ALA A 297 9.83 -10.60 -4.64
CA ALA A 297 10.18 -11.57 -5.68
C ALA A 297 10.22 -13.01 -5.12
N ALA A 298 10.86 -13.22 -3.96
CA ALA A 298 10.91 -14.53 -3.31
C ALA A 298 9.49 -15.05 -2.94
N TYR A 299 8.66 -14.17 -2.38
CA TYR A 299 7.27 -14.48 -2.03
C TYR A 299 6.46 -14.92 -3.26
N LEU A 300 6.53 -14.18 -4.37
CA LEU A 300 5.85 -14.53 -5.61
C LEU A 300 6.32 -15.88 -6.16
N GLN A 301 7.64 -16.11 -6.18
CA GLN A 301 8.22 -17.36 -6.65
C GLN A 301 7.79 -18.57 -5.81
N GLU A 302 7.70 -18.42 -4.49
CA GLU A 302 7.20 -19.48 -3.60
C GLU A 302 5.72 -19.80 -3.89
N LYS A 303 4.89 -18.77 -4.07
CA LYS A 303 3.47 -18.95 -4.42
C LYS A 303 3.29 -19.70 -5.73
N TRP A 304 4.00 -19.30 -6.79
CA TRP A 304 3.90 -19.98 -8.08
C TRP A 304 4.43 -21.42 -8.07
N LYS A 305 5.35 -21.77 -7.16
CA LYS A 305 5.78 -23.17 -6.95
C LYS A 305 4.68 -23.98 -6.28
N GLY A 306 3.99 -23.41 -5.29
CA GLY A 306 2.85 -24.04 -4.62
C GLY A 306 1.69 -24.34 -5.59
N ASP A 307 1.42 -23.45 -6.53
CA ASP A 307 0.36 -23.63 -7.54
C ASP A 307 0.67 -24.74 -8.56
N LYS A 308 1.96 -25.00 -8.84
CA LYS A 308 2.40 -26.06 -9.76
C LYS A 308 2.35 -27.46 -9.16
N PHE A 309 2.41 -27.56 -7.83
CA PHE A 309 2.35 -28.82 -7.08
C PHE A 309 1.32 -28.69 -5.95
N PRO A 310 0.01 -28.68 -6.27
CA PRO A 310 -0.99 -28.86 -5.22
C PRO A 310 -0.68 -30.20 -4.56
N LYS A 311 -0.35 -30.18 -3.26
CA LYS A 311 0.00 -31.40 -2.51
C LYS A 311 -1.10 -32.46 -2.73
N GLN A 312 -0.81 -33.46 -3.56
CA GLN A 312 -1.67 -34.61 -3.77
C GLN A 312 -1.67 -35.43 -2.47
N GLY A 313 -2.85 -35.54 -1.85
CA GLY A 313 -3.15 -36.54 -0.83
C GLY A 313 -2.56 -36.29 0.56
N ILE A 314 -3.28 -35.53 1.38
CA ILE A 314 -3.99 -36.03 2.57
C ILE A 314 -5.16 -35.06 2.75
N LEU A 315 -6.38 -35.58 2.58
CA LEU A 315 -7.59 -34.96 3.09
C LEU A 315 -7.46 -34.98 4.62
N ASP A 316 -6.79 -33.97 5.17
CA ASP A 316 -6.80 -33.73 6.61
C ASP A 316 -8.12 -33.02 6.93
N THR A 317 -9.17 -33.82 7.03
CA THR A 317 -10.53 -33.42 7.43
C THR A 317 -10.61 -32.92 8.87
N SER A 318 -9.46 -32.82 9.57
CA SER A 318 -9.36 -32.27 10.92
C SER A 318 -9.34 -30.73 10.98
N ASN A 319 -9.17 -30.02 9.85
CA ASN A 319 -9.18 -28.54 9.81
C ASN A 319 -10.35 -27.92 9.02
N PHE A 320 -11.32 -28.73 8.62
CA PHE A 320 -12.44 -28.26 7.79
C PHE A 320 -13.59 -27.64 8.60
N TRP A 321 -13.58 -27.76 9.94
CA TRP A 321 -14.71 -27.37 10.82
C TRP A 321 -14.33 -26.44 11.99
N GLY A 322 -13.20 -25.72 11.91
CA GLY A 322 -12.79 -24.77 12.94
C GLY A 322 -12.27 -23.46 12.37
N SER A 323 -13.06 -22.39 12.50
CA SER A 323 -12.78 -21.01 12.08
C SER A 323 -13.08 -20.66 10.62
N SER A 324 -14.33 -20.25 10.40
CA SER A 324 -14.83 -19.58 9.20
C SER A 324 -14.26 -18.17 9.04
N GLY A 325 -12.97 -18.08 8.72
CA GLY A 325 -12.33 -16.86 8.23
C GLY A 325 -11.85 -17.09 6.81
N ILE A 326 -12.39 -16.34 5.84
CA ILE A 326 -11.80 -16.25 4.51
C ILE A 326 -10.35 -15.79 4.71
N ARG A 327 -9.37 -16.70 4.56
CA ARG A 327 -7.96 -16.30 4.45
C ARG A 327 -7.85 -15.51 3.16
N THR A 328 -7.74 -14.20 3.25
CA THR A 328 -7.35 -13.41 2.09
C THR A 328 -6.01 -13.97 1.59
N PRO A 329 -5.84 -14.20 0.28
CA PRO A 329 -4.62 -14.81 -0.28
C PRO A 329 -3.32 -14.00 -0.01
N TRP A 330 -3.49 -12.80 0.55
CA TRP A 330 -2.52 -11.74 0.73
C TRP A 330 -1.93 -11.67 2.15
N ASN A 331 -2.38 -12.52 3.08
CA ASN A 331 -1.83 -12.57 4.44
C ASN A 331 -0.31 -12.85 4.40
N ASN A 332 0.47 -12.00 5.06
CA ASN A 332 1.95 -12.00 5.12
C ASN A 332 2.66 -11.58 3.82
N CYS A 333 1.99 -10.84 2.94
CA CYS A 333 2.61 -10.25 1.77
C CYS A 333 3.65 -9.18 2.18
N PRO A 334 4.91 -9.23 1.69
CA PRO A 334 5.96 -8.29 2.07
C PRO A 334 5.86 -6.93 1.35
N VAL A 335 4.67 -6.60 0.81
CA VAL A 335 4.42 -5.42 -0.05
C VAL A 335 4.46 -4.10 0.70
N LEU A 336 4.22 -4.15 2.01
CA LEU A 336 4.65 -3.06 2.86
C LEU A 336 6.13 -2.80 2.56
N LEU A 337 6.50 -1.54 2.42
CA LEU A 337 7.85 -1.05 2.67
C LEU A 337 8.79 -0.81 1.46
N ALA A 338 8.28 -0.40 0.28
CA ALA A 338 9.17 0.17 -0.74
C ALA A 338 9.70 1.56 -0.33
#